data_AF-A0AAW3BZ73-F1
#
_entry.id   AF-A0AAW3BZ73-F1
#
_cell.length_a   1.000
_cell.length_b   1.000
_cell.length_c   1.000
_cell.angle_alpha   90.00
_cell.angle_beta   90.00
_cell.angle_gamma   90.00
#
_symmetry.space_group_name_H-M   'P 1'
#
loop_
_entity.id
_entity.type
_entity.pdbx_description
1 polymer ?
#
loop_
_entity_poly.entity_id
_entity_poly.type
_entity_poly.pdbx_seq_one_letter_code
_entity_poly.pdbx_strand_id
1 'polypeptide(L)'
;MHQPPVLNFYFTDSGTGVFLQTHGTAVAEVFYDFKYWWFSDPTAELRYDAEDNTLGGLRHARPAYTLAEVASLHEYVCMRGGVIYTHTQ
;
A
#
# COMPACT_ATOMS: atom_id res chain seq x y z
N MET A 1 -6.60 -16.22 -20.75
CA MET A 1 -7.72 -15.95 -19.82
C MET A 1 -7.80 -14.45 -19.65
N HIS A 2 -8.82 -13.79 -20.23
CA HIS A 2 -9.06 -12.36 -20.03
C HIS A 2 -9.73 -12.19 -18.67
N GLN A 3 -8.99 -11.72 -17.67
CA GLN A 3 -9.60 -11.27 -16.42
C GLN A 3 -10.03 -9.81 -16.65
N PRO A 4 -11.33 -9.49 -16.62
CA PRO A 4 -11.78 -8.11 -16.72
C PRO A 4 -11.22 -7.29 -15.55
N PRO A 5 -10.96 -5.99 -15.72
CA PRO A 5 -10.51 -5.15 -14.60
C PRO A 5 -11.56 -5.20 -13.49
N VAL A 6 -11.14 -5.64 -12.31
CA VAL A 6 -11.96 -5.61 -11.10
C VAL A 6 -11.92 -4.18 -10.57
N LEU A 7 -12.96 -3.40 -10.86
CA LEU A 7 -13.15 -2.09 -10.26
C LEU A 7 -13.66 -2.26 -8.83
N ASN A 8 -12.92 -1.75 -7.85
CA ASN A 8 -13.29 -1.79 -6.45
C ASN A 8 -13.52 -0.37 -5.91
N PHE A 9 -14.54 -0.21 -5.08
CA PHE A 9 -14.81 1.02 -4.34
C PHE A 9 -14.63 0.77 -2.84
N TYR A 10 -13.89 1.64 -2.18
CA TYR A 10 -13.60 1.54 -0.75
C TYR A 10 -14.02 2.84 -0.04
N PHE A 11 -14.88 2.70 0.97
CA PHE A 11 -15.20 3.75 1.94
C PHE A 11 -14.74 3.26 3.30
N THR A 12 -13.81 3.99 3.91
CA THR A 12 -13.11 3.52 5.09
C THR A 12 -12.81 4.67 6.05
N ASP A 13 -12.77 4.36 7.36
CA ASP A 13 -12.41 5.34 8.39
C ASP A 13 -10.90 5.54 8.50
N SER A 14 -10.47 6.55 9.27
CA SER A 14 -9.04 6.81 9.52
C SER A 14 -8.35 5.60 10.17
N GLY A 15 -7.11 5.33 9.77
CA GLY A 15 -6.30 4.20 10.28
C GLY A 15 -6.57 2.85 9.59
N THR A 16 -7.50 2.81 8.63
CA THR A 16 -7.76 1.64 7.79
C THR A 16 -6.90 1.68 6.51
N GLY A 17 -6.62 0.51 5.93
CA GLY A 17 -5.84 0.42 4.71
C GLY A 17 -5.83 -0.99 4.14
N VAL A 18 -5.06 -1.15 3.06
CA VAL A 18 -4.68 -2.45 2.51
C VAL A 18 -3.19 -2.59 2.75
N PHE A 19 -2.81 -3.64 3.47
CA PHE A 19 -1.45 -3.74 4.01
C PHE A 19 -0.44 -4.27 2.98
N LEU A 20 -0.91 -4.99 1.95
CA LEU A 20 -0.04 -5.50 0.90
C LEU A 20 -0.85 -5.86 -0.35
N GLN A 21 -0.37 -5.40 -1.51
CA GLN A 21 -0.88 -5.87 -2.79
C GLN A 21 0.32 -6.19 -3.70
N THR A 22 0.65 -7.47 -3.84
CA THR A 22 1.85 -7.96 -4.54
C THR A 22 1.64 -8.28 -6.02
N HIS A 23 0.47 -7.99 -6.59
CA HIS A 23 0.15 -8.47 -7.93
C HIS A 23 -0.55 -7.44 -8.81
N GLY A 24 0.05 -7.19 -9.97
CA GLY A 24 -0.63 -6.66 -11.15
C GLY A 24 -0.42 -5.17 -11.38
N THR A 25 -1.03 -4.70 -12.46
CA THR A 25 -1.15 -3.27 -12.75
C THR A 25 -2.45 -2.75 -12.14
N ALA A 26 -2.38 -1.71 -11.33
CA ALA A 26 -3.56 -1.10 -10.72
C ALA A 26 -3.53 0.42 -10.81
N VAL A 27 -4.73 1.01 -10.81
CA VAL A 27 -4.94 2.45 -10.67
C VAL A 27 -5.79 2.66 -9.43
N ALA A 28 -5.32 3.55 -8.54
CA ALA A 28 -6.04 3.96 -7.35
C ALA A 28 -6.27 5.46 -7.37
N GLU A 29 -7.54 5.87 -7.33
CA GLU A 29 -7.94 7.28 -7.26
C GLU A 29 -8.50 7.59 -5.86
N VAL A 30 -8.08 8.72 -5.30
CA VAL A 30 -8.58 9.21 -4.01
C VAL A 30 -9.67 10.25 -4.26
N PHE A 31 -10.93 9.87 -4.07
CA PHE A 31 -12.07 10.78 -4.25
C PHE A 31 -12.27 11.75 -3.07
N TYR A 32 -11.87 11.35 -1.86
CA TYR A 32 -12.07 12.11 -0.63
C TYR A 32 -10.80 12.15 0.23
N ASP A 33 -10.54 13.31 0.83
CA ASP A 33 -9.46 13.59 1.77
C ASP A 33 -8.06 13.19 1.28
N PHE A 34 -7.39 12.22 1.91
CA PHE A 34 -6.09 11.71 1.49
C PHE A 34 -5.88 10.23 1.88
N LYS A 35 -4.89 9.58 1.25
CA LYS A 35 -4.35 8.27 1.67
C LYS A 35 -2.83 8.29 1.73
N TYR A 36 -2.26 7.66 2.75
CA TYR A 36 -0.82 7.36 2.83
C TYR A 36 -0.50 6.07 2.09
N TRP A 37 0.55 6.11 1.29
CA TRP A 37 1.05 4.99 0.51
C TRP A 37 2.52 4.76 0.78
N TRP A 38 2.90 3.50 0.78
CA TRP A 38 4.27 3.04 0.93
C TRP A 38 4.56 2.01 -0.13
N PHE A 39 5.67 2.19 -0.84
CA PHE A 39 6.13 1.27 -1.86
C PHE A 39 7.52 0.78 -1.49
N SER A 40 7.70 -0.53 -1.53
CA SER A 40 9.00 -1.19 -1.36
C SER A 40 9.38 -1.89 -2.66
N ASP A 41 10.66 -2.21 -2.80
CA ASP A 41 11.09 -3.10 -3.87
C ASP A 41 10.42 -4.48 -3.75
N PRO A 42 10.14 -5.17 -4.87
CA PRO A 42 9.44 -6.47 -4.87
C PRO A 42 10.16 -7.58 -4.10
N THR A 43 11.46 -7.41 -3.82
CA THR A 43 12.32 -8.40 -3.17
C THR A 43 12.40 -8.27 -1.65
N ALA A 44 11.73 -7.27 -1.06
CA ALA A 44 11.73 -7.09 0.39
C ALA A 44 10.96 -8.25 1.05
N GLU A 45 11.66 -9.12 1.80
CA GLU A 45 10.99 -10.10 2.67
C GLU A 45 10.12 -9.36 3.68
N LEU A 46 8.83 -9.69 3.68
CA LEU A 46 7.86 -9.08 4.58
C LEU A 46 8.00 -9.72 5.96
N ARG A 47 8.26 -8.89 6.98
CA ARG A 47 8.42 -9.34 8.38
C ARG A 47 7.18 -9.01 9.20
N TYR A 48 6.00 -9.41 8.75
CA TYR A 48 4.76 -9.14 9.47
C TYR A 48 3.65 -10.15 9.20
N ASP A 49 2.73 -10.24 10.16
CA ASP A 49 1.53 -11.06 10.08
C ASP A 49 0.47 -10.37 9.22
N ALA A 50 -0.10 -11.10 8.25
CA ALA A 50 -1.09 -10.60 7.32
C ALA A 50 -2.49 -10.44 7.96
N GLU A 51 -2.68 -10.94 9.18
CA GLU A 51 -3.97 -10.85 9.89
C GLU A 51 -4.16 -9.55 10.67
N ASP A 52 -3.11 -8.72 10.83
CA ASP A 52 -3.20 -7.43 11.49
C ASP A 52 -3.73 -6.33 10.54
N ASN A 53 -4.50 -5.37 11.07
CA ASN A 53 -4.90 -4.20 10.27
C ASN A 53 -3.67 -3.39 9.85
N THR A 54 -3.74 -2.66 8.73
CA THR A 54 -2.59 -1.94 8.15
C THR A 54 -1.81 -1.10 9.15
N LEU A 55 -2.50 -0.43 10.08
CA LEU A 55 -1.84 0.38 11.10
C LEU A 55 -1.15 -0.48 12.18
N GLY A 56 -1.76 -1.59 12.60
CA GLY A 56 -1.19 -2.57 13.52
C GLY A 56 0.06 -3.23 12.93
N GLY A 57 -0.05 -3.72 11.70
CA GLY A 57 1.06 -4.31 10.96
C GLY A 57 2.21 -3.32 10.78
N LEU A 58 1.94 -2.06 10.40
CA LEU A 58 2.97 -1.02 10.30
C LEU A 58 3.62 -0.73 11.66
N ARG A 59 2.85 -0.62 12.75
CA ARG A 59 3.39 -0.36 14.10
C ARG A 59 4.30 -1.47 14.59
N HIS A 60 4.04 -2.72 14.22
CA HIS A 60 4.88 -3.85 14.59
C HIS A 60 6.09 -4.00 13.67
N ALA A 61 5.89 -3.86 12.36
CA ALA A 61 6.94 -4.10 11.37
C ALA A 61 7.96 -2.95 11.27
N ARG A 62 7.49 -1.69 11.28
CA ARG A 62 8.36 -0.51 11.04
C ARG A 62 9.52 -0.39 12.02
N PRO A 63 9.36 -0.64 13.32
CA PRO A 63 10.48 -0.61 14.25
C PRO A 63 11.57 -1.67 13.97
N ALA A 64 11.22 -2.76 13.27
CA ALA A 64 12.15 -3.83 12.94
C ALA A 64 12.91 -3.61 11.62
N TYR A 65 12.63 -2.52 10.91
CA TYR A 65 13.31 -2.19 9.65
C TYR A 65 14.71 -1.64 9.93
N THR A 66 15.68 -2.15 9.20
CA THR A 66 17.03 -1.60 9.10
C THR A 66 17.01 -0.25 8.40
N LEU A 67 18.06 0.55 8.58
CA LEU A 67 18.19 1.84 7.89
C LEU A 67 18.16 1.70 6.36
N ALA A 68 18.68 0.60 5.83
CA ALA A 68 18.64 0.31 4.39
C ALA A 68 17.20 0.04 3.91
N GLU A 69 16.43 -0.73 4.68
CA GLU A 69 15.02 -1.00 4.38
C GLU A 69 14.16 0.27 4.49
N VAL A 70 14.44 1.15 5.45
CA VAL A 70 13.75 2.45 5.52
C VAL A 70 14.12 3.34 4.33
N ALA A 71 15.39 3.34 3.92
CA ALA A 71 15.87 4.15 2.79
C ALA A 71 15.32 3.67 1.44
N SER A 72 14.92 2.40 1.31
CA SER A 72 14.32 1.86 0.08
C SER A 72 12.81 2.03 0.00
N LEU A 73 12.16 2.59 1.04
CA LEU A 73 10.73 2.85 1.01
C LEU A 73 10.43 4.18 0.32
N HIS A 74 9.57 4.12 -0.69
CA HIS A 74 8.97 5.31 -1.25
C HIS A 74 7.66 5.61 -0.53
N GLU A 75 7.58 6.76 0.13
CA GLU A 75 6.39 7.21 0.84
C GLU A 75 5.69 8.31 0.04
N TYR A 76 4.36 8.20 -0.09
CA TYR A 76 3.57 9.17 -0.85
C TYR A 76 2.23 9.44 -0.17
N VAL A 77 1.83 10.72 -0.13
CA VAL A 77 0.49 11.13 0.32
C VAL A 77 -0.33 11.49 -0.89
N CYS A 78 -1.32 10.65 -1.21
CA CYS A 78 -2.24 10.89 -2.30
C CYS A 78 -3.44 11.69 -1.78
N MET A 79 -3.48 12.98 -2.14
CA MET A 79 -4.58 13.87 -1.79
C MET A 79 -5.80 13.62 -2.69
N ARG A 80 -6.93 14.21 -2.33
CA ARG A 80 -8.16 14.23 -3.14
C ARG A 80 -7.89 14.63 -4.59
N GLY A 81 -8.44 13.84 -5.52
CA GLY A 81 -8.24 13.95 -6.97
C GLY A 81 -6.90 13.39 -7.44
N GLY A 82 -6.05 12.92 -6.54
CA GLY A 82 -4.81 12.24 -6.86
C GLY A 82 -5.05 10.83 -7.39
N VAL A 83 -4.20 10.42 -8.31
CA VAL A 83 -4.23 9.10 -8.94
C VAL A 83 -2.85 8.47 -8.79
N ILE A 84 -2.82 7.24 -8.30
CA ILE A 84 -1.62 6.41 -8.25
C ILE A 84 -1.75 5.31 -9.30
N TYR A 85 -0.67 5.12 -10.04
CA TYR A 85 -0.49 3.98 -10.93
C TYR A 85 0.59 3.06 -10.33
N THR A 86 0.26 1.79 -10.12
CA THR A 86 1.22 0.77 -9.72
C THR A 86 1.38 -0.25 -10.84
N HIS A 87 2.63 -0.67 -11.07
CA HIS A 87 2.97 -1.69 -12.04
C HIS A 87 4.09 -2.57 -11.48
N THR A 88 3.76 -3.84 -11.24
CA THR A 88 4.75 -4.87 -10.90
C THR A 88 5.14 -5.61 -12.18
N GLN A 89 6.45 -5.68 -12.48
CA GLN A 89 7.00 -6.49 -13.58
C GLN A 89 6.94 -7.99 -13.27
#